data_AF-I1YH42-F1
#
_entry.id   AF-I1YH42-F1
#
_cell.length_a   1.000
_cell.length_b   1.000
_cell.length_c   1.000
_cell.angle_alpha   90.00
_cell.angle_beta   90.00
_cell.angle_gamma   90.00
#
_symmetry.space_group_name_H-M   'P 1'
#
loop_
_entity.id
_entity.type
_entity.pdbx_description
1 polymer ?
#
loop_
_entity_poly.entity_id
_entity_poly.type
_entity_poly.pdbx_seq_one_letter_code
_entity_poly.pdbx_strand_id
1 'polypeptide(L)'
;METESQAICDCADASLRAEAIKKDYEIYTSLAPLYLEQRASGASRVDAFDTASAQIADEQSMTAGELRQITNRIGMQHRALIKVCSS
;
A
#
# COMPACT_ATOMS: atom_id res chain seq x y z
N MET A 1 -0.70 20.48 -13.03
CA MET A 1 -0.66 19.03 -13.35
C MET A 1 -0.47 18.18 -12.10
N GLU A 2 0.22 18.64 -11.05
CA GLU A 2 0.28 17.92 -9.75
C GLU A 2 -1.09 17.77 -9.07
N THR A 3 -1.99 18.75 -9.21
CA THR A 3 -3.31 18.75 -8.56
C THR A 3 -4.27 17.68 -9.12
N GLU A 4 -4.22 17.42 -10.43
CA GLU A 4 -5.01 16.35 -11.08
C GLU A 4 -4.55 14.97 -10.61
N SER A 5 -3.23 14.76 -10.52
CA SER A 5 -2.69 13.49 -10.00
C SER A 5 -3.01 13.30 -8.52
N GLN A 6 -3.00 14.36 -7.71
CA GLN A 6 -3.38 14.28 -6.30
C GLN A 6 -4.88 13.99 -6.13
N ALA A 7 -5.76 14.64 -6.90
CA ALA A 7 -7.20 14.39 -6.85
C ALA A 7 -7.56 12.94 -7.23
N ILE A 8 -6.86 12.34 -8.20
CA ILE A 8 -7.02 10.93 -8.56
C ILE A 8 -6.61 10.01 -7.40
N CYS A 9 -5.47 10.30 -6.77
CA CYS A 9 -5.02 9.54 -5.60
C CYS A 9 -6.00 9.66 -4.42
N ASP A 10 -6.51 10.86 -4.14
CA ASP A 10 -7.46 11.11 -3.07
C ASP A 10 -8.80 10.38 -3.32
N CYS A 11 -9.29 10.40 -4.57
CA CYS A 11 -10.48 9.66 -4.98
C CYS A 11 -10.28 8.14 -4.80
N ALA A 12 -9.13 7.62 -5.22
CA ALA A 12 -8.85 6.19 -5.16
C ALA A 12 -8.67 5.72 -3.72
N ASP A 13 -7.98 6.50 -2.88
CA ASP A 13 -7.78 6.19 -1.46
C ASP A 13 -9.10 6.27 -0.67
N ALA A 14 -9.95 7.26 -0.94
CA ALA A 14 -11.27 7.37 -0.32
C ALA A 14 -12.16 6.15 -0.66
N SER A 15 -12.16 5.74 -1.94
CA SER A 15 -12.90 4.55 -2.39
C SER A 15 -12.33 3.28 -1.77
N LEU A 16 -11.00 3.17 -1.72
CA LEU A 16 -10.31 2.02 -1.15
C LEU A 16 -10.63 1.87 0.34
N ARG A 17 -10.61 2.98 1.08
CA ARG A 17 -10.96 3.01 2.50
C ARG A 17 -12.41 2.58 2.76
N ALA A 18 -13.33 2.88 1.84
CA ALA A 18 -14.73 2.49 1.95
C ALA A 18 -14.97 1.00 1.63
N GLU A 19 -14.18 0.43 0.72
CA GLU A 19 -14.36 -0.95 0.23
C GLU A 19 -13.49 -1.99 0.97
N ALA A 20 -12.34 -1.57 1.48
CA ALA A 20 -11.38 -2.46 2.12
C ALA A 20 -11.80 -2.85 3.55
N ILE A 21 -11.39 -4.06 3.95
CA ILE A 21 -11.45 -4.45 5.37
C ILE A 21 -10.53 -3.50 6.14
N LYS A 22 -11.06 -2.87 7.20
CA LYS A 22 -10.35 -1.84 7.99
C LYS A 22 -8.92 -2.23 8.37
N LYS A 23 -8.74 -3.43 8.95
CA LYS A 23 -7.42 -3.94 9.37
C LYS A 23 -6.45 -4.07 8.19
N ASP A 24 -6.94 -4.54 7.05
CA ASP A 24 -6.10 -4.75 5.87
C ASP A 24 -5.65 -3.39 5.30
N TYR A 25 -6.55 -2.40 5.27
CA TYR A 25 -6.23 -1.03 4.87
C TYR A 25 -5.21 -0.37 5.81
N GLU A 26 -5.34 -0.57 7.12
CA GLU A 26 -4.35 -0.11 8.11
C GLU A 26 -2.96 -0.73 7.87
N ILE A 27 -2.89 -2.03 7.56
CA ILE A 27 -1.63 -2.70 7.21
C ILE A 27 -1.03 -2.09 5.92
N TYR A 28 -1.85 -1.89 4.89
CA TYR A 28 -1.40 -1.35 3.60
C TYR A 28 -0.87 0.09 3.72
N THR A 29 -1.57 0.94 4.48
CA THR A 29 -1.18 2.33 4.71
C THR A 29 0.06 2.45 5.62
N SER A 30 0.21 1.54 6.58
CA SER A 30 1.42 1.48 7.42
C SER A 30 2.66 1.01 6.65
N LEU A 31 2.47 0.18 5.62
CA LEU A 31 3.57 -0.33 4.78
C LEU A 31 4.15 0.72 3.83
N ALA A 32 3.31 1.63 3.33
CA ALA A 32 3.72 2.65 2.37
C ALA A 32 4.92 3.52 2.82
N PRO A 33 4.94 4.13 4.03
CA PRO A 33 6.06 4.96 4.45
C PRO A 33 7.36 4.16 4.59
N LEU A 34 7.32 2.95 5.17
CA LEU A 34 8.50 2.09 5.30
C LEU A 34 9.06 1.68 3.94
N TYR A 35 8.18 1.33 3.00
CA TYR A 35 8.59 1.04 1.64
C TYR A 35 9.28 2.25 1.00
N LEU A 36 8.71 3.45 1.13
CA LEU A 36 9.29 4.67 0.55
C LEU A 36 10.63 5.04 1.19
N GLU A 37 10.79 4.86 2.50
CA GLU A 37 12.05 5.06 3.21
C GLU A 37 13.14 4.13 2.66
N GLN A 38 12.83 2.84 2.47
CA GLN A 38 13.77 1.90 1.89
C GLN A 38 14.09 2.21 0.41
N ARG A 39 13.12 2.73 -0.34
CA ARG A 39 13.36 3.19 -1.71
C ARG A 39 14.30 4.41 -1.73
N ALA A 40 14.16 5.31 -0.75
CA ALA A 40 15.02 6.48 -0.61
C ALA A 40 16.45 6.10 -0.16
N SER A 41 16.61 5.01 0.59
CA SER A 41 17.93 4.48 0.98
C SER A 41 18.65 3.71 -0.14
N GLY A 42 18.02 3.54 -1.30
CA GLY A 42 18.59 2.89 -2.48
C GLY A 42 18.20 1.42 -2.65
N ALA A 43 17.31 0.88 -1.81
CA ALA A 43 16.85 -0.49 -1.94
C ALA A 43 16.07 -0.72 -3.25
N SER A 44 16.18 -1.93 -3.80
CA SER A 44 15.35 -2.35 -4.92
C SER A 44 13.87 -2.36 -4.51
N ARG A 45 12.95 -2.39 -5.49
CA ARG A 45 11.51 -2.45 -5.18
C ARG A 45 11.16 -3.70 -4.38
N VAL A 46 11.81 -4.82 -4.71
CA VAL A 46 11.59 -6.10 -4.04
C VAL A 46 12.16 -6.03 -2.63
N ASP A 47 13.40 -5.60 -2.47
CA ASP A 47 14.04 -5.55 -1.14
C ASP A 47 13.33 -4.57 -0.20
N ALA A 48 12.91 -3.41 -0.71
CA ALA A 48 12.14 -2.43 0.06
C ALA A 48 10.81 -3.02 0.53
N PHE A 49 10.09 -3.71 -0.36
CA PHE A 49 8.81 -4.34 -0.03
C PHE A 49 8.99 -5.49 0.95
N ASP A 50 10.00 -6.33 0.73
CA ASP A 50 10.29 -7.49 1.58
C ASP A 50 10.68 -7.06 2.99
N THR A 51 11.51 -6.02 3.11
CA THR A 51 11.94 -5.47 4.41
C THR A 51 10.79 -4.80 5.14
N ALA A 52 10.03 -3.91 4.47
CA ALA A 52 8.86 -3.27 5.06
C ALA A 52 7.80 -4.31 5.49
N SER A 53 7.61 -5.34 4.66
CA SER A 53 6.68 -6.43 4.98
C SER A 53 7.11 -7.23 6.20
N ALA A 54 8.41 -7.54 6.34
CA ALA A 54 8.93 -8.27 7.48
C ALA A 54 8.74 -7.48 8.79
N GLN A 55 8.99 -6.18 8.76
CA GLN A 55 8.86 -5.31 9.92
C GLN A 55 7.40 -5.24 10.42
N ILE A 56 6.45 -4.96 9.54
CA ILE A 56 5.03 -4.86 9.96
C ILE A 56 4.48 -6.24 10.34
N ALA A 57 4.98 -7.32 9.71
CA ALA A 57 4.53 -8.66 10.05
C ALA A 57 4.87 -8.99 11.51
N ASP A 58 6.07 -8.63 11.96
CA ASP A 58 6.49 -8.75 13.36
C ASP A 58 5.60 -7.92 14.30
N GLU A 59 5.37 -6.65 13.98
CA GLU A 59 4.50 -5.75 14.75
C GLU A 59 3.06 -6.26 14.88
N GLN A 60 2.57 -6.95 13.86
CA GLN A 60 1.20 -7.45 13.78
C GLN A 60 1.06 -8.93 14.18
N SER A 61 2.14 -9.56 14.66
CA SER A 61 2.18 -10.98 15.03
C SER A 61 1.67 -11.91 13.92
N MET A 62 2.05 -11.62 12.67
CA MET A 62 1.70 -12.40 11.48
C MET A 62 2.96 -12.81 10.72
N THR A 63 2.83 -13.70 9.75
CA THR A 63 3.95 -14.03 8.86
C THR A 63 4.11 -12.97 7.77
N ALA A 64 5.35 -12.76 7.31
CA ALA A 64 5.61 -11.89 6.16
C ALA A 64 4.84 -12.36 4.91
N GLY A 65 4.60 -13.66 4.75
CA GLY A 65 3.81 -14.22 3.65
C GLY A 65 2.35 -13.76 3.69
N GLU A 66 1.69 -13.85 4.85
CA GLU A 66 0.31 -13.38 5.04
C GLU A 66 0.20 -11.87 4.78
N LEU A 67 1.14 -11.08 5.32
CA LEU A 67 1.15 -9.64 5.12
C LEU A 67 1.31 -9.26 3.64
N ARG A 68 2.21 -9.94 2.91
CA ARG A 68 2.39 -9.73 1.47
C ARG A 68 1.13 -10.08 0.69
N GLN A 69 0.40 -11.13 1.07
CA GLN A 69 -0.87 -11.46 0.41
C GLN A 69 -1.93 -10.37 0.62
N ILE A 70 -2.05 -9.86 1.85
CA ILE A 70 -2.96 -8.77 2.20
C ILE A 70 -2.63 -7.52 1.39
N THR A 71 -1.37 -7.08 1.44
CA THR A 71 -0.92 -5.84 0.79
C THR A 71 -0.91 -5.94 -0.74
N ASN A 72 -0.62 -7.10 -1.33
CA ASN A 72 -0.76 -7.31 -2.77
C ASN A 72 -2.23 -7.22 -3.21
N ARG A 73 -3.15 -7.85 -2.47
CA ARG A 73 -4.59 -7.79 -2.78
C ARG A 73 -5.10 -6.34 -2.73
N ILE A 74 -4.78 -5.61 -1.67
CA ILE A 74 -5.17 -4.20 -1.55
C ILE A 74 -4.49 -3.35 -2.62
N GLY A 75 -3.20 -3.56 -2.88
CA GLY A 75 -2.47 -2.83 -3.91
C GLY A 75 -3.09 -3.01 -5.31
N MET A 76 -3.62 -4.20 -5.63
CA MET A 76 -4.36 -4.43 -6.86
C MET A 76 -5.70 -3.68 -6.88
N GLN A 77 -6.46 -3.69 -5.79
CA GLN A 77 -7.71 -2.93 -5.66
C GLN A 77 -7.45 -1.42 -5.80
N HIS A 78 -6.44 -0.90 -5.12
CA HIS A 78 -6.05 0.49 -5.21
C HIS A 78 -5.71 0.89 -6.65
N ARG A 79 -4.93 0.07 -7.37
CA ARG A 79 -4.62 0.30 -8.79
C ARG A 79 -5.87 0.28 -9.68
N ALA A 80 -6.87 -0.54 -9.37
CA ALA A 80 -8.12 -0.56 -10.11
C ALA A 80 -8.91 0.74 -9.86
N LEU A 81 -8.99 1.20 -8.61
CA LEU A 81 -9.67 2.44 -8.22
C LEU A 81 -8.99 3.68 -8.81
N ILE A 82 -7.66 3.72 -8.88
CA ILE A 82 -6.94 4.80 -9.58
C ILE A 82 -7.40 4.92 -11.03
N LYS A 83 -7.57 3.79 -11.74
CA LYS A 83 -8.05 3.81 -13.14
C LYS A 83 -9.48 4.34 -13.26
N VAL A 84 -10.34 3.99 -12.31
CA VAL A 84 -11.72 4.50 -12.26
C VAL A 84 -11.72 6.00 -12.00
N CYS A 85 -10.92 6.48 -11.05
CA CYS A 85 -10.81 7.89 -10.70
C CYS A 85 -10.09 8.75 -11.76
N SER A 86 -9.29 8.13 -12.63
CA SER A 86 -8.63 8.80 -13.75
C SER A 86 -9.45 8.82 -15.05
N SER A 87 -10.65 8.23 -15.04
CA SER A 87 -11.57 8.17 -16.19
C SER A 87 -12.59 9.30 -16.13
#